data_AF-A0A928MWG0-F1
#
_entry.id   AF-A0A928MWG0-F1
#
_cell.length_a   1.000
_cell.length_b   1.000
_cell.length_c   1.000
_cell.angle_alpha   90.00
_cell.angle_beta   90.00
_cell.angle_gamma   90.00
#
_symmetry.space_group_name_H-M   'P 1'
#
loop_
_entity.id
_entity.type
_entity.pdbx_description
1 polymer ?
#
loop_
_entity_poly.entity_id
_entity_poly.type
_entity_poly.pdbx_seq_one_letter_code
_entity_poly.pdbx_strand_id
1 'polypeptide(L)'
;MPNHIHLIIFLYGTMRASSPTKNIETIIRSFKTMVTKEIGNSIWQRSFHDHIIRGEKDYRKIWEYIDTNPLKWELDCFYNDERS
;
A
#
# COMPACT_ATOMS: atom_id res chain seq x y z
N MET A 1 -5.11 8.81 -1.89
CA MET A 1 -5.02 9.96 -2.81
C MET A 1 -5.62 9.53 -4.14
N PRO A 2 -6.00 10.45 -5.05
CA PRO A 2 -6.57 10.07 -6.35
C PRO A 2 -5.66 9.15 -7.19
N ASN A 3 -4.34 9.28 -7.08
CA ASN A 3 -3.37 8.54 -7.92
C ASN A 3 -2.63 7.39 -7.21
N HIS A 4 -2.71 7.27 -5.88
CA HIS A 4 -2.07 6.19 -5.12
C HIS A 4 -2.79 5.89 -3.81
N ILE A 5 -2.53 4.68 -3.30
CA ILE A 5 -3.10 4.14 -2.06
C ILE A 5 -1.98 3.74 -1.10
N HIS A 6 -2.23 3.93 0.20
CA HIS A 6 -1.38 3.43 1.29
C HIS A 6 -2.17 2.40 2.10
N LEU A 7 -1.54 1.28 2.42
CA LEU A 7 -2.19 0.15 3.12
C LEU A 7 -1.30 -0.32 4.27
N ILE A 8 -1.90 -0.59 5.44
CA ILE A 8 -1.25 -1.34 6.52
C ILE A 8 -1.72 -2.79 6.42
N ILE A 9 -0.78 -3.72 6.26
CA ILE A 9 -1.07 -5.15 6.13
C ILE A 9 -0.50 -5.88 7.34
N PHE A 10 -1.35 -6.57 8.08
CA PHE A 10 -0.94 -7.47 9.16
C PHE A 10 -0.80 -8.89 8.64
N LEU A 11 0.42 -9.42 8.67
CA LEU A 11 0.69 -10.81 8.30
C LEU A 11 0.84 -11.63 9.58
N TYR A 12 -0.14 -12.50 9.85
CA TYR A 12 -0.07 -13.44 10.96
C TYR A 12 0.48 -14.77 10.47
N GLY A 13 1.64 -15.19 11.00
CA GLY A 13 2.22 -16.50 10.73
C GLY A 13 1.97 -17.47 11.88
N THR A 14 1.58 -18.71 11.58
CA THR A 14 1.74 -19.80 12.56
C THR A 14 3.22 -20.19 12.57
N MET A 15 3.93 -20.04 13.69
CA MET A 15 5.31 -20.54 13.87
C MET A 15 5.37 -22.08 13.91
N ARG A 16 4.76 -22.77 12.96
CA ARG A 16 4.87 -24.22 12.82
C ARG A 16 5.14 -24.55 11.36
N ALA A 17 6.33 -25.10 11.16
CA ALA A 17 6.87 -25.67 9.94
C ALA A 17 7.24 -24.68 8.83
N SER A 18 8.27 -25.09 8.11
CA SER A 18 8.90 -24.50 6.93
C SER A 18 7.97 -24.31 5.73
N SER A 19 6.78 -23.76 5.93
CA SER A 19 5.93 -23.27 4.84
C SER A 19 6.48 -21.93 4.36
N PRO A 20 6.54 -21.68 3.04
CA PRO A 20 6.94 -20.39 2.53
C PRO A 20 6.05 -19.32 3.17
N THR A 21 6.65 -18.42 3.96
CA THR A 21 5.98 -17.19 4.37
C THR A 21 5.37 -16.60 3.11
N LYS A 22 4.03 -16.44 3.06
CA LYS A 22 3.37 -15.86 1.89
C LYS A 22 4.08 -14.56 1.55
N ASN A 23 4.79 -14.54 0.43
CA ASN A 23 5.59 -13.40 0.02
C ASN A 23 4.64 -12.22 -0.19
N ILE A 24 4.94 -11.07 0.43
CA ILE A 24 4.20 -9.83 0.28
C ILE A 24 3.99 -9.49 -1.20
N GLU A 25 4.97 -9.78 -2.06
CA GLU A 25 4.87 -9.60 -3.51
C GLU A 25 3.72 -10.40 -4.12
N THR A 26 3.48 -11.63 -3.65
CA THR A 26 2.36 -12.46 -4.14
C THR A 26 1.03 -11.86 -3.73
N ILE A 27 0.93 -11.37 -2.50
CA ILE A 27 -0.30 -10.72 -1.99
C ILE A 27 -0.60 -9.47 -2.81
N ILE A 28 0.39 -8.58 -2.99
CA ILE A 28 0.24 -7.37 -3.79
C ILE A 28 -0.07 -7.69 -5.25
N ARG A 29 0.59 -8.71 -5.83
CA ARG A 29 0.31 -9.17 -7.19
C ARG A 29 -1.13 -9.63 -7.33
N SER A 30 -1.61 -10.50 -6.44
CA SER A 30 -2.99 -10.99 -6.48
C SER A 30 -3.99 -9.85 -6.36
N PHE A 31 -3.75 -8.89 -5.44
CA PHE A 31 -4.59 -7.70 -5.30
C PHE A 31 -4.63 -6.87 -6.59
N LYS A 32 -3.46 -6.50 -7.14
CA LYS A 32 -3.37 -5.74 -8.39
C LYS A 32 -4.10 -6.45 -9.53
N THR A 33 -3.90 -7.76 -9.68
CA THR A 33 -4.56 -8.58 -10.71
C THR A 33 -6.07 -8.61 -10.55
N MET A 34 -6.59 -8.78 -9.33
CA MET A 34 -8.03 -8.81 -9.08
C MET A 34 -8.67 -7.47 -9.45
N VAL A 35 -8.07 -6.35 -9.04
CA VAL A 35 -8.58 -5.02 -9.39
C VAL A 35 -8.51 -4.77 -10.89
N THR A 36 -7.38 -5.08 -11.55
CA THR A 36 -7.23 -4.96 -13.00
C THR A 36 -8.30 -5.76 -13.75
N LYS A 37 -8.64 -6.96 -13.26
CA LYS A 37 -9.69 -7.80 -13.86
C LYS A 37 -11.08 -7.16 -13.72
N GLU A 38 -11.36 -6.56 -12.57
CA GLU A 38 -12.64 -5.91 -12.30
C GLU A 38 -12.85 -4.64 -13.16
N ILE A 39 -11.81 -3.83 -13.30
CA ILE A 39 -11.88 -2.55 -14.05
C ILE A 39 -11.60 -2.72 -15.56
N GLY A 40 -11.06 -3.86 -15.99
CA GLY A 40 -10.79 -4.20 -17.39
C GLY A 40 -9.50 -3.63 -17.98
N ASN A 41 -8.73 -2.84 -17.23
CA ASN A 41 -7.42 -2.32 -17.63
C ASN A 41 -6.46 -2.23 -16.44
N SER A 42 -5.16 -2.12 -16.71
CA SER A 42 -4.15 -1.96 -15.64
C SER A 42 -3.91 -0.49 -15.33
N ILE A 43 -4.27 -0.07 -14.13
CA ILE A 43 -4.01 1.29 -13.60
C ILE A 43 -2.77 1.36 -12.70
N TRP A 44 -2.12 0.22 -12.45
CA TRP A 44 -1.05 0.12 -11.46
C TRP A 44 0.31 0.48 -12.04
N GLN A 45 1.10 1.23 -11.27
CA GLN A 45 2.55 1.30 -11.46
C GLN A 45 3.20 -0.09 -11.25
N ARG A 46 4.33 -0.33 -11.94
CA ARG A 46 5.02 -1.63 -11.95
C ARG A 46 5.47 -2.09 -10.56
N SER A 47 6.06 -1.18 -9.78
CA SER A 47 6.57 -1.45 -8.42
C SER A 47 5.57 -1.01 -7.34
N PHE A 48 5.96 -1.19 -6.09
CA PHE A 48 5.32 -0.62 -4.91
C PHE A 48 6.42 -0.28 -3.90
N HIS A 49 6.13 0.60 -2.95
CA HIS A 49 6.99 0.89 -1.81
C HIS A 49 6.47 0.11 -0.60
N ASP A 50 7.36 -0.57 0.12
CA ASP A 50 7.04 -1.26 1.37
C ASP A 50 7.91 -0.75 2.52
N HIS A 51 7.34 -0.79 3.72
CA HIS A 51 8.00 -0.43 4.96
C HIS A 51 7.57 -1.40 6.07
N ILE A 52 8.54 -2.02 6.74
CA ILE A 52 8.26 -2.94 7.85
C ILE A 52 8.02 -2.11 9.11
N ILE A 53 6.76 -2.03 9.54
CA ILE A 53 6.38 -1.34 10.76
C ILE A 53 6.88 -2.12 11.99
N ARG A 54 7.78 -1.51 12.77
CA ARG A 54 8.36 -2.15 13.95
C ARG A 54 7.99 -1.41 15.23
N GLY A 55 7.08 -2.02 15.99
CA GLY A 55 6.64 -1.49 17.28
C GLY A 55 5.67 -0.32 17.15
N GLU A 56 5.22 0.17 18.30
CA GLU A 56 4.09 1.08 18.39
C GLU A 56 4.40 2.49 17.86
N LYS A 57 5.59 3.03 18.14
CA LYS A 57 5.96 4.38 17.71
C LYS A 57 5.96 4.51 16.18
N ASP A 58 6.50 3.51 15.49
CA ASP A 58 6.53 3.47 14.02
C ASP A 58 5.11 3.29 13.46
N TYR A 59 4.32 2.41 14.08
CA TYR A 59 2.92 2.23 13.73
C TYR A 59 2.12 3.53 13.82
N ARG A 60 2.23 4.26 14.94
CA ARG A 60 1.54 5.54 15.13
C ARG A 60 1.94 6.56 14.06
N LYS A 61 3.22 6.63 13.71
CA LYS A 61 3.72 7.54 12.67
C LYS A 61 3.13 7.23 11.30
N ILE A 62 3.13 5.95 10.90
CA ILE A 62 2.56 5.52 9.61
C ILE A 62 1.05 5.71 9.60
N TRP A 63 0.38 5.39 10.71
CA TRP A 63 -1.06 5.60 10.87
C TRP A 63 -1.43 7.08 10.69
N GLU A 64 -0.75 7.97 11.41
CA GLU A 64 -0.98 9.42 11.33
C GLU A 64 -0.69 9.96 9.92
N TYR A 65 0.33 9.44 9.25
CA TYR A 65 0.57 9.78 7.85
C TYR A 65 -0.60 9.37 6.97
N ILE A 66 -1.08 8.13 7.05
CA ILE A 66 -2.21 7.64 6.22
C ILE A 66 -3.49 8.45 6.49
N ASP A 67 -3.75 8.78 7.74
CA ASP A 67 -4.94 9.54 8.16
C ASP A 67 -4.88 11.01 7.71
N THR A 68 -3.72 11.66 7.83
CA THR A 68 -3.58 13.09 7.54
C THR A 68 -3.22 13.40 6.08
N ASN A 69 -2.68 12.44 5.33
CA ASN A 69 -2.21 12.69 3.96
C ASN A 69 -3.33 13.07 2.98
N PRO A 70 -4.57 12.52 3.05
CA PRO A 70 -5.67 13.01 2.20
C PRO A 70 -5.95 14.50 2.37
N LEU A 71 -5.82 15.04 3.58
CA LEU A 71 -6.01 16.46 3.88
C LEU A 71 -4.83 17.32 3.42
N LYS A 72 -3.63 16.74 3.37
CA LYS A 72 -2.39 17.40 2.93
C LYS A 72 -2.10 17.18 1.45
N TRP A 73 -3.04 16.59 0.71
CA TRP A 73 -2.83 16.17 -0.68
C TRP A 73 -2.41 17.31 -1.60
N GLU A 74 -2.98 18.51 -1.42
CA GLU A 74 -2.63 19.70 -2.20
C GLU A 74 -1.20 20.20 -1.98
N LEU A 75 -0.53 19.72 -0.92
CA LEU A 75 0.84 20.07 -0.56
C LEU A 75 1.84 18.92 -0.81
N ASP A 76 1.35 17.78 -1.31
CA ASP A 76 2.15 16.57 -1.51
C ASP A 76 2.97 16.65 -2.81
N CYS A 77 4.17 16.07 -2.83
CA CYS A 77 5.06 16.11 -4.00
C CYS A 77 4.55 15.27 -5.19
N PHE A 78 3.57 14.41 -4.97
CA PHE A 78 2.87 13.66 -6.02
C PHE A 78 1.57 14.33 -6.49
N TYR A 79 1.30 15.54 -5.99
CA TYR A 79 0.22 16.38 -6.49
C TYR A 79 0.54 16.86 -7.91
N ASN A 80 -0.19 16.33 -8.88
CA ASN A 80 -0.26 16.93 -10.20
C ASN A 80 -1.57 17.73 -10.25
N ASP A 81 -1.47 19.04 -10.46
CA ASP A 81 -2.64 19.88 -10.73
C ASP A 81 -3.19 19.50 -12.10
N GLU A 82 -4.21 18.63 -12.14
CA GLU A 82 -4.88 18.21 -13.37
C GLU A 82 -5.75 19.33 -13.99
N ARG A 83 -5.55 20.60 -13.62
CA ARG A 83 -6.25 21.77 -14.17
C ARG A 83 -5.49 22.53 -15.28
N SER A 84 -4.40 22.00 -15.83
CA SER A 84 -3.70 22.60 -16.99
C SER A 84 -4.15 22.01 -18.32
#